data_AF-A0A1T4VZ32-F1
#
_entry.id   AF-A0A1T4VZ32-F1
#
_cell.length_a   1.000
_cell.length_b   1.000
_cell.length_c   1.000
_cell.angle_alpha   90.00
_cell.angle_beta   90.00
_cell.angle_gamma   90.00
#
_symmetry.space_group_name_H-M   'P 1'
#
loop_
_entity.id
_entity.type
_entity.pdbx_description
1 polymer ?
#
loop_
_entity_poly.entity_id
_entity_poly.type
_entity_poly.pdbx_seq_one_letter_code
_entity_poly.pdbx_strand_id
1 'polypeptide(L)'
;MTGFKTAKFKIVGGKALDGEVIISGAKNAALPILLSTILTDEKVCLKNVPDLADVKTSFKLLQDLGKKCNYDAETGVAEIEGGVTSHVASYELVKTMRASIMALGPLVAFAGSAEVSLPGGCAIGARPVDLHIKGLKEMGAQINLDDGYIKANAIGSGRLHGGHIIMDKVSVTGTENLMMAACLADGTTVIENAALEPEVEDLAKCLNKMGAQVKGAGTSRIEIEGVEKLHGCDHSVVADRIEAGTYLIAGIATGGIVTCHNTLPSSLESVLQKLREANALITVDGTSITADMRNRQIKPVNVVTAPHPGFPTDMQAQITVLNALASGVSSVTETIFENRFMHIAELIRMGAKLEIKGNTVICEGVSRLKGAQVMSSDLRASASLVIAGLAAEGTTIVDRIYHMDRGYEHIEKKVRGLGGEIERIY
;
A
#
# COMPACT_ATOMS: atom_id res chain seq x y z
N MET A 1 13.90 -6.72 35.40
CA MET A 1 13.83 -6.70 33.93
C MET A 1 12.43 -7.08 33.51
N THR A 2 11.53 -6.11 33.40
CA THR A 2 10.21 -6.31 32.77
C THR A 2 10.46 -6.47 31.28
N GLY A 3 10.51 -7.71 30.79
CA GLY A 3 10.66 -7.97 29.37
C GLY A 3 9.54 -7.28 28.60
N PHE A 4 9.88 -6.44 27.63
CA PHE A 4 8.90 -5.88 26.70
C PHE A 4 8.18 -7.06 26.02
N LYS A 5 6.91 -7.26 26.35
CA LYS A 5 6.07 -8.25 25.69
C LYS A 5 5.75 -7.75 24.28
N THR A 6 6.51 -8.21 23.30
CA THR A 6 6.25 -7.92 21.89
C THR A 6 5.19 -8.85 21.35
N ALA A 7 4.12 -8.30 20.79
CA ALA A 7 3.03 -9.08 20.23
C ALA A 7 3.49 -10.05 19.11
N LYS A 8 2.86 -11.22 19.05
CA LYS A 8 3.12 -12.29 18.08
C LYS A 8 1.81 -12.88 17.59
N PHE A 9 1.82 -13.56 16.45
CA PHE A 9 0.71 -14.45 16.08
C PHE A 9 1.10 -15.90 16.32
N LYS A 10 0.19 -16.64 16.94
CA LYS A 10 0.21 -18.11 16.98
C LYS A 10 -0.84 -18.61 16.01
N ILE A 11 -0.43 -19.43 15.06
CA ILE A 11 -1.28 -19.95 13.99
C ILE A 11 -1.23 -21.47 14.04
N VAL A 12 -2.39 -22.12 14.03
CA VAL A 12 -2.50 -23.57 13.90
C VAL A 12 -3.01 -23.87 12.50
N GLY A 13 -2.15 -24.46 11.67
CA GLY A 13 -2.47 -24.72 10.27
C GLY A 13 -3.22 -26.04 10.06
N GLY A 14 -3.56 -26.31 8.80
CA GLY A 14 -4.24 -27.55 8.37
C GLY A 14 -5.76 -27.46 8.30
N LYS A 15 -6.35 -26.27 8.51
CA LYS A 15 -7.77 -26.00 8.28
C LYS A 15 -7.94 -25.20 7.00
N ALA A 16 -8.82 -25.67 6.12
CA ALA A 16 -9.24 -24.92 4.94
C ALA A 16 -10.03 -23.69 5.35
N LEU A 17 -9.74 -22.53 4.76
CA LEU A 17 -10.55 -21.34 4.96
C LEU A 17 -11.84 -21.44 4.15
N ASP A 18 -12.99 -21.21 4.80
CA ASP A 18 -14.30 -21.29 4.18
C ASP A 18 -15.17 -20.13 4.68
N GLY A 19 -15.57 -19.25 3.77
CA GLY A 19 -16.52 -18.19 4.07
C GLY A 19 -16.27 -16.88 3.34
N GLU A 20 -16.75 -15.80 3.95
CA GLU A 20 -16.82 -14.47 3.37
C GLU A 20 -16.05 -13.46 4.22
N VAL A 21 -15.40 -12.49 3.56
CA VAL A 21 -14.66 -11.42 4.22
C VAL A 21 -14.92 -10.08 3.55
N ILE A 22 -15.13 -9.04 4.35
CA ILE A 22 -15.25 -7.67 3.84
C ILE A 22 -13.86 -7.04 3.80
N ILE A 23 -13.49 -6.53 2.62
CA ILE A 23 -12.22 -5.86 2.39
C ILE A 23 -12.32 -4.40 2.83
N SER A 24 -11.30 -3.95 3.57
CA SER A 24 -11.17 -2.58 4.08
C SER A 24 -10.77 -1.62 2.96
N GLY A 25 -10.80 -0.32 3.23
CA GLY A 25 -10.24 0.67 2.31
C GLY A 25 -8.73 0.53 2.13
N ALA A 26 -8.26 0.90 0.95
CA ALA A 26 -6.87 0.81 0.55
C ALA A 26 -6.00 1.74 1.39
N LYS A 27 -5.08 1.17 2.17
CA LYS A 27 -4.11 1.99 2.92
C LYS A 27 -3.33 2.90 1.98
N ASN A 28 -2.88 2.39 0.84
CA ASN A 28 -2.08 3.15 -0.10
C ASN A 28 -2.88 4.27 -0.81
N ALA A 29 -4.22 4.24 -0.83
CA ALA A 29 -5.05 5.36 -1.28
C ALA A 29 -5.41 6.31 -0.13
N ALA A 30 -5.69 5.77 1.07
CA ALA A 30 -6.03 6.55 2.24
C ALA A 30 -4.92 7.55 2.62
N LEU A 31 -3.65 7.14 2.55
CA LEU A 31 -2.52 8.00 2.92
C LEU A 31 -2.44 9.28 2.07
N PRO A 32 -2.36 9.24 0.72
CA PRO A 32 -2.35 10.46 -0.08
C PRO A 32 -3.65 11.26 0.00
N ILE A 33 -4.81 10.61 0.13
CA ILE A 33 -6.11 11.30 0.27
C ILE A 33 -6.19 12.06 1.62
N LEU A 34 -5.67 11.48 2.70
CA LEU A 34 -5.55 12.19 3.98
C LEU A 34 -4.64 13.42 3.83
N LEU A 35 -3.52 13.29 3.13
CA LEU A 35 -2.58 14.40 2.91
C LEU A 35 -3.11 15.44 1.93
N SER A 36 -4.03 15.10 1.01
CA SER A 36 -4.65 16.09 0.12
C SER A 36 -5.53 17.08 0.87
N THR A 37 -6.01 16.73 2.08
CA THR A 37 -6.76 17.66 2.96
C THR A 37 -5.94 18.88 3.40
N ILE A 38 -4.60 18.86 3.23
CA ILE A 38 -3.74 20.03 3.41
C ILE A 38 -4.16 21.18 2.47
N LEU A 39 -4.67 20.86 1.27
CA LEU A 39 -4.97 21.82 0.21
C LEU A 39 -6.25 22.66 0.41
N THR A 40 -6.98 22.45 1.51
CA THR A 40 -8.20 23.22 1.82
C THR A 40 -8.40 23.36 3.32
N ASP A 41 -9.00 24.48 3.74
CA ASP A 41 -9.40 24.71 5.15
C ASP A 41 -10.82 24.22 5.44
N GLU A 42 -11.58 23.95 4.38
CA GLU A 42 -12.94 23.45 4.47
C GLU A 42 -12.96 21.97 4.89
N LYS A 43 -14.11 21.53 5.42
CA LYS A 43 -14.28 20.17 5.93
C LYS A 43 -14.27 19.13 4.80
N VAL A 44 -13.39 18.14 4.92
CA VAL A 44 -13.36 16.93 4.10
C VAL A 44 -13.81 15.75 4.94
N CYS A 45 -14.81 15.00 4.45
CA CYS A 45 -15.31 13.79 5.08
C CYS A 45 -14.89 12.57 4.26
N LEU A 46 -14.12 11.68 4.87
CA LEU A 46 -13.61 10.46 4.28
C LEU A 46 -14.30 9.26 4.90
N LYS A 47 -14.78 8.34 4.07
CA LYS A 47 -15.35 7.05 4.47
C LYS A 47 -14.45 5.90 4.06
N ASN A 48 -14.65 4.74 4.66
CA ASN A 48 -13.86 3.53 4.40
C ASN A 48 -12.35 3.75 4.68
N VAL A 49 -12.01 4.55 5.68
CA VAL A 49 -10.62 4.77 6.10
C VAL A 49 -10.18 3.62 7.04
N PRO A 50 -9.15 2.84 6.68
CA PRO A 50 -8.78 1.62 7.41
C PRO A 50 -8.07 1.93 8.75
N ASP A 51 -8.33 1.13 9.79
CA ASP A 51 -7.71 1.32 11.11
C ASP A 51 -6.28 0.75 11.17
N LEU A 52 -5.31 1.54 10.72
CA LEU A 52 -3.91 1.11 10.57
C LEU A 52 -2.93 2.08 11.23
N ALA A 53 -1.75 1.58 11.63
CA ALA A 53 -0.73 2.40 12.28
C ALA A 53 -0.21 3.56 11.39
N ASP A 54 -0.08 3.34 10.07
CA ASP A 54 0.33 4.37 9.11
C ASP A 54 -0.79 5.45 8.95
N VAL A 55 -2.07 5.06 9.01
CA VAL A 55 -3.21 5.99 9.00
C VAL A 55 -3.23 6.84 10.27
N LYS A 56 -3.04 6.23 11.44
CA LYS A 56 -2.89 6.94 12.72
C LYS A 56 -1.73 7.93 12.71
N THR A 57 -0.62 7.56 12.08
CA THR A 57 0.54 8.45 11.90
C THR A 57 0.19 9.64 11.00
N SER A 58 -0.61 9.42 9.95
CA SER A 58 -1.07 10.50 9.06
C SER A 58 -1.98 11.50 9.77
N PHE A 59 -2.91 11.04 10.61
CA PHE A 59 -3.71 11.94 11.44
C PHE A 59 -2.85 12.77 12.39
N LYS A 60 -1.86 12.15 13.04
CA LYS A 60 -0.93 12.88 13.90
C LYS A 60 -0.13 13.93 13.13
N LEU A 61 0.32 13.60 11.92
CA LEU A 61 0.99 14.56 11.04
C LEU A 61 0.06 15.73 10.68
N LEU A 62 -1.18 15.47 10.27
CA LEU A 62 -2.14 16.53 9.95
C LEU A 62 -2.43 17.43 11.16
N GLN A 63 -2.55 16.84 12.36
CA GLN A 63 -2.70 17.58 13.61
C GLN A 63 -1.49 18.47 13.93
N ASP A 64 -0.27 17.95 13.76
CA ASP A 64 0.97 18.72 13.93
C ASP A 64 1.08 19.89 12.92
N LEU A 65 0.46 19.74 11.73
CA LEU A 65 0.34 20.78 10.72
C LEU A 65 -0.79 21.79 11.01
N GLY A 66 -1.61 21.57 12.03
CA GLY A 66 -2.69 22.47 12.47
C GLY A 66 -4.12 22.03 12.13
N LYS A 67 -4.29 20.92 11.42
CA LYS A 67 -5.64 20.39 11.08
C LYS A 67 -6.34 19.82 12.32
N LYS A 68 -7.66 19.94 12.32
CA LYS A 68 -8.52 19.19 13.25
C LYS A 68 -8.92 17.89 12.57
N CYS A 69 -8.62 16.77 13.21
CA CYS A 69 -8.96 15.44 12.72
C CYS A 69 -9.84 14.74 13.75
N ASN A 70 -11.04 14.32 13.32
CA ASN A 70 -11.91 13.43 14.07
C ASN A 70 -12.02 12.11 13.30
N TYR A 71 -11.58 11.00 13.89
CA TYR A 71 -11.61 9.68 13.24
C TYR A 71 -12.32 8.68 14.13
N ASP A 72 -13.37 8.07 13.59
CA ASP A 72 -14.04 6.93 14.17
C ASP A 72 -13.55 5.65 13.49
N ALA A 73 -12.73 4.89 14.21
CA ALA A 73 -12.14 3.65 13.74
C ALA A 73 -13.17 2.51 13.59
N GLU A 74 -14.31 2.58 14.28
CA GLU A 74 -15.35 1.54 14.17
C GLU A 74 -16.16 1.70 12.87
N THR A 75 -16.46 2.95 12.50
CA THR A 75 -17.20 3.26 11.27
C THR A 75 -16.30 3.52 10.06
N GLY A 76 -15.00 3.71 10.29
CA GLY A 76 -14.04 4.06 9.24
C GLY A 76 -14.30 5.46 8.66
N VAL A 77 -14.92 6.35 9.44
CA VAL A 77 -15.27 7.72 9.03
C VAL A 77 -14.28 8.70 9.66
N ALA A 78 -13.67 9.54 8.81
CA ALA A 78 -12.77 10.59 9.22
C ALA A 78 -13.26 11.96 8.73
N GLU A 79 -13.28 12.94 9.62
CA GLU A 79 -13.58 14.33 9.31
C GLU A 79 -12.33 15.18 9.58
N ILE A 80 -11.86 15.89 8.56
CA ILE A 80 -10.67 16.73 8.62
C ILE A 80 -11.03 18.14 8.17
N GLU A 81 -10.67 19.14 8.97
CA GLU A 81 -10.95 20.56 8.67
C GLU A 81 -9.89 21.48 9.30
N GLY A 82 -9.96 22.77 8.93
CA GLY A 82 -9.15 23.83 9.53
C GLY A 82 -7.87 24.15 8.77
N GLY A 83 -7.24 25.26 9.16
CA GLY A 83 -6.05 25.82 8.51
C GLY A 83 -4.76 25.03 8.76
N VAL A 84 -3.83 25.14 7.81
CA VAL A 84 -2.43 24.77 8.06
C VAL A 84 -1.76 25.90 8.85
N THR A 85 -1.27 25.59 10.05
CA THR A 85 -0.59 26.55 10.94
C THR A 85 0.91 26.27 11.10
N SER A 86 1.37 25.12 10.59
CA SER A 86 2.78 24.72 10.54
C SER A 86 3.09 24.12 9.17
N HIS A 87 4.29 24.37 8.66
CA HIS A 87 4.78 23.83 7.39
C HIS A 87 5.86 22.76 7.60
N VAL A 88 6.00 22.23 8.83
CA VAL A 88 7.08 21.31 9.21
C VAL A 88 6.54 19.89 9.46
N ALA A 89 6.99 18.92 8.66
CA ALA A 89 6.81 17.50 8.91
C ALA A 89 8.06 16.91 9.60
N SER A 90 7.94 16.66 10.90
CA SER A 90 9.06 16.33 11.78
C SER A 90 9.69 14.96 11.51
N TYR A 91 10.98 14.83 11.83
CA TYR A 91 11.72 13.55 11.77
C TYR A 91 11.03 12.44 12.58
N GLU A 92 10.47 12.75 13.74
CA GLU A 92 9.82 11.77 14.62
C GLU A 92 8.64 11.06 13.96
N LEU A 93 7.90 11.74 13.09
CA LEU A 93 6.80 11.14 12.31
C LEU A 93 7.30 10.54 10.99
N VAL A 94 8.22 11.21 10.30
CA VAL A 94 8.72 10.71 9.00
C VAL A 94 9.48 9.39 9.18
N LYS A 95 10.22 9.19 10.28
CA LYS A 95 10.95 7.95 10.54
C LYS A 95 10.03 6.75 10.77
N THR A 96 8.80 6.97 11.23
CA THR A 96 7.81 5.88 11.44
C THR A 96 7.07 5.55 10.15
N MET A 97 6.85 6.54 9.28
CA MET A 97 6.14 6.38 8.02
C MET A 97 6.81 7.15 6.87
N ARG A 98 7.49 6.43 5.96
CA ARG A 98 8.11 7.02 4.76
C ARG A 98 7.13 7.81 3.88
N ALA A 99 5.85 7.41 3.86
CA ALA A 99 4.80 8.04 3.07
C ALA A 99 4.55 9.51 3.46
N SER A 100 4.99 9.96 4.64
CA SER A 100 4.95 11.36 5.07
C SER A 100 5.62 12.34 4.09
N ILE A 101 6.52 11.87 3.20
CA ILE A 101 7.10 12.68 2.13
C ILE A 101 6.04 13.32 1.22
N MET A 102 4.87 12.71 1.09
CA MET A 102 3.77 13.23 0.27
C MET A 102 3.10 14.47 0.85
N ALA A 103 3.45 14.90 2.07
CA ALA A 103 3.04 16.21 2.58
C ALA A 103 3.80 17.36 1.88
N LEU A 104 4.95 17.08 1.26
CA LEU A 104 5.82 18.10 0.65
C LEU A 104 5.09 18.92 -0.43
N GLY A 105 4.53 18.25 -1.43
CA GLY A 105 3.82 18.88 -2.54
C GLY A 105 2.64 19.76 -2.11
N PRO A 106 1.65 19.22 -1.36
CA PRO A 106 0.51 20.00 -0.94
C PRO A 106 0.86 21.12 0.04
N LEU A 107 1.89 20.97 0.89
CA LEU A 107 2.35 22.07 1.75
C LEU A 107 2.95 23.22 0.93
N VAL A 108 3.81 22.93 -0.05
CA VAL A 108 4.37 24.00 -0.90
C VAL A 108 3.26 24.67 -1.72
N ALA A 109 2.31 23.90 -2.25
CA ALA A 109 1.23 24.43 -3.06
C ALA A 109 0.22 25.28 -2.25
N PHE A 110 -0.08 24.88 -1.01
CA PHE A 110 -1.06 25.56 -0.16
C PHE A 110 -0.46 26.67 0.71
N ALA A 111 0.68 26.41 1.35
CA ALA A 111 1.33 27.32 2.30
C ALA A 111 2.53 28.07 1.70
N GLY A 112 2.89 27.83 0.44
CA GLY A 112 4.04 28.43 -0.24
C GLY A 112 5.40 27.91 0.23
N SER A 113 5.45 27.09 1.29
CA SER A 113 6.68 26.56 1.88
C SER A 113 6.44 25.23 2.59
N ALA A 114 7.49 24.42 2.71
CA ALA A 114 7.46 23.14 3.42
C ALA A 114 8.86 22.75 3.93
N GLU A 115 8.93 22.19 5.13
CA GLU A 115 10.10 21.51 5.66
C GLU A 115 9.75 20.07 6.01
N VAL A 116 10.19 19.11 5.19
CA VAL A 116 9.87 17.69 5.38
C VAL A 116 11.14 16.90 5.60
N SER A 117 11.22 16.17 6.71
CA SER A 117 12.39 15.34 6.99
C SER A 117 12.64 14.32 5.87
N LEU A 118 13.91 14.07 5.54
CA LEU A 118 14.30 13.08 4.55
C LEU A 118 14.02 11.67 5.09
N PRO A 119 13.22 10.85 4.38
CA PRO A 119 13.02 9.48 4.82
C PRO A 119 14.30 8.64 4.68
N GLY A 120 14.72 7.98 5.76
CA GLY A 120 15.96 7.18 5.84
C GLY A 120 15.98 5.89 4.99
N GLY A 121 16.84 4.93 5.32
CA GLY A 121 16.93 3.64 4.60
C GLY A 121 15.65 2.80 4.71
N CYS A 122 15.39 1.93 3.72
CA CYS A 122 14.26 0.99 3.73
C CYS A 122 14.76 -0.44 3.49
N ALA A 123 14.27 -1.41 4.28
CA ALA A 123 14.77 -2.79 4.25
C ALA A 123 14.55 -3.51 2.91
N ILE A 124 13.55 -3.08 2.12
CA ILE A 124 13.21 -3.71 0.83
C ILE A 124 14.01 -3.15 -0.35
N GLY A 125 14.82 -2.09 -0.16
CA GLY A 125 15.65 -1.51 -1.22
C GLY A 125 15.79 0.02 -1.13
N ALA A 126 16.62 0.58 -2.03
CA ALA A 126 16.76 2.02 -2.19
C ALA A 126 15.47 2.64 -2.72
N ARG A 127 14.97 3.68 -2.05
CA ARG A 127 13.72 4.37 -2.41
C ARG A 127 13.93 5.88 -2.47
N PRO A 128 14.77 6.38 -3.38
CA PRO A 128 15.11 7.81 -3.41
C PRO A 128 13.87 8.67 -3.65
N VAL A 129 13.94 9.92 -3.16
CA VAL A 129 12.87 10.94 -3.28
C VAL A 129 13.21 11.97 -4.36
N ASP A 130 14.18 11.64 -5.21
CA ASP A 130 14.73 12.47 -6.29
C ASP A 130 13.64 12.96 -7.25
N LEU A 131 12.70 12.10 -7.63
CA LEU A 131 11.59 12.47 -8.52
C LEU A 131 10.64 13.49 -7.91
N HIS A 132 10.40 13.42 -6.59
CA HIS A 132 9.58 14.41 -5.89
C HIS A 132 10.24 15.79 -5.94
N ILE A 133 11.55 15.83 -5.65
CA ILE A 133 12.34 17.07 -5.62
C ILE A 133 12.49 17.65 -7.03
N LYS A 134 12.83 16.80 -8.02
CA LYS A 134 12.99 17.19 -9.43
C LYS A 134 11.71 17.81 -9.97
N GLY A 135 10.57 17.13 -9.82
CA GLY A 135 9.29 17.62 -10.32
C GLY A 135 8.87 18.94 -9.66
N LEU A 136 9.05 19.09 -8.33
CA LEU A 136 8.73 20.36 -7.68
C LEU A 136 9.65 21.51 -8.14
N LYS A 137 10.94 21.24 -8.40
CA LYS A 137 11.84 22.24 -9.00
C LYS A 137 11.40 22.64 -10.41
N GLU A 138 10.94 21.68 -11.22
CA GLU A 138 10.38 21.95 -12.56
C GLU A 138 9.08 22.77 -12.49
N MET A 139 8.38 22.75 -11.36
CA MET A 139 7.24 23.62 -11.05
C MET A 139 7.63 24.95 -10.36
N GLY A 140 8.92 25.26 -10.30
CA GLY A 140 9.44 26.53 -9.78
C GLY A 140 9.77 26.54 -8.30
N ALA A 141 9.73 25.41 -7.59
CA ALA A 141 10.14 25.37 -6.19
C ALA A 141 11.65 25.54 -6.03
N GLN A 142 12.09 26.43 -5.13
CA GLN A 142 13.45 26.44 -4.63
C GLN A 142 13.58 25.41 -3.51
N ILE A 143 14.46 24.42 -3.70
CA ILE A 143 14.64 23.32 -2.74
C ILE A 143 16.09 23.20 -2.31
N ASN A 144 16.29 23.24 -0.99
CA ASN A 144 17.56 23.01 -0.32
C ASN A 144 17.45 21.79 0.59
N LEU A 145 18.53 20.99 0.65
CA LEU A 145 18.66 19.89 1.61
C LEU A 145 19.57 20.36 2.74
N ASP A 146 19.03 20.41 3.95
CA ASP A 146 19.72 20.98 5.11
C ASP A 146 19.31 20.24 6.39
N ASP A 147 20.27 19.87 7.23
CA ASP A 147 20.08 19.11 8.49
C ASP A 147 19.17 17.87 8.39
N GLY A 148 19.18 17.18 7.25
CA GLY A 148 18.33 16.01 7.02
C GLY A 148 16.86 16.34 6.71
N TYR A 149 16.58 17.59 6.33
CA TYR A 149 15.27 18.06 5.86
C TYR A 149 15.33 18.52 4.41
N ILE A 150 14.20 18.35 3.72
CA ILE A 150 13.90 18.98 2.44
C ILE A 150 13.17 20.29 2.77
N LYS A 151 13.85 21.42 2.54
CA LYS A 151 13.29 22.76 2.67
C LYS A 151 12.90 23.27 1.29
N ALA A 152 11.60 23.35 1.01
CA ALA A 152 11.06 23.74 -0.28
C ALA A 152 10.24 25.02 -0.16
N ASN A 153 10.44 25.97 -1.08
CA ASN A 153 9.71 27.23 -1.12
C ASN A 153 9.24 27.53 -2.55
N ALA A 154 7.98 27.93 -2.71
CA ALA A 154 7.51 28.55 -3.93
C ALA A 154 8.06 29.98 -4.00
N ILE A 155 8.77 30.32 -5.09
CA ILE A 155 9.41 31.64 -5.27
C ILE A 155 8.55 32.54 -6.16
N GLY A 156 8.79 33.85 -6.13
CA GLY A 156 8.07 34.80 -6.97
C GLY A 156 6.68 35.14 -6.41
N SER A 157 5.61 34.68 -7.07
CA SER A 157 4.21 34.93 -6.66
C SER A 157 3.81 34.22 -5.36
N GLY A 158 4.69 33.37 -4.81
CA GLY A 158 4.39 32.51 -3.67
C GLY A 158 3.59 31.26 -4.05
N ARG A 159 3.36 31.05 -5.35
CA ARG A 159 2.70 29.86 -5.91
C ARG A 159 3.68 29.09 -6.80
N LEU A 160 3.47 27.79 -6.90
CA LEU A 160 4.12 26.98 -7.93
C LEU A 160 3.57 27.35 -9.30
N HIS A 161 4.31 27.07 -10.37
CA HIS A 161 3.81 27.22 -11.73
C HIS A 161 3.61 25.87 -12.40
N GLY A 162 2.71 25.83 -13.38
CA GLY A 162 2.54 24.70 -14.27
C GLY A 162 3.81 24.40 -15.06
N GLY A 163 3.94 23.17 -15.53
CA GLY A 163 5.11 22.72 -16.26
C GLY A 163 4.92 21.33 -16.88
N HIS A 164 5.93 20.87 -17.60
CA HIS A 164 5.93 19.54 -18.20
C HIS A 164 7.00 18.70 -17.51
N ILE A 165 6.55 17.70 -16.75
CA ILE A 165 7.39 16.82 -15.93
C ILE A 165 7.44 15.45 -16.59
N ILE A 166 8.65 14.98 -16.91
CA ILE A 166 8.87 13.63 -17.44
C ILE A 166 9.51 12.79 -16.34
N MET A 167 8.79 11.77 -15.86
CA MET A 167 9.29 10.88 -14.81
C MET A 167 10.27 9.86 -15.40
N ASP A 168 11.53 9.88 -14.94
CA ASP A 168 12.59 8.98 -15.43
C ASP A 168 12.29 7.49 -15.13
N LYS A 169 11.44 7.24 -14.12
CA LYS A 169 10.86 5.94 -13.77
C LYS A 169 9.48 6.15 -13.17
N VAL A 170 8.61 5.14 -13.28
CA VAL A 170 7.30 5.17 -12.63
C VAL A 170 7.47 5.22 -11.10
N SER A 171 6.83 6.18 -10.45
CA SER A 171 6.84 6.33 -9.00
C SER A 171 5.48 6.78 -8.49
N VAL A 172 4.77 5.87 -7.81
CA VAL A 172 3.43 6.10 -7.26
C VAL A 172 3.38 7.38 -6.42
N THR A 173 4.17 7.43 -5.34
CA THR A 173 4.18 8.59 -4.44
C THR A 173 4.71 9.86 -5.10
N GLY A 174 5.58 9.72 -6.11
CA GLY A 174 6.07 10.85 -6.90
C GLY A 174 4.93 11.48 -7.71
N THR A 175 4.19 10.66 -8.45
CA THR A 175 3.00 11.08 -9.20
C THR A 175 1.95 11.71 -8.27
N GLU A 176 1.62 11.07 -7.15
CA GLU A 176 0.63 11.58 -6.19
C GLU A 176 1.03 12.95 -5.60
N ASN A 177 2.29 13.09 -5.19
CA ASN A 177 2.81 14.32 -4.60
C ASN A 177 2.81 15.48 -5.59
N LEU A 178 3.24 15.24 -6.84
CA LEU A 178 3.26 16.25 -7.90
C LEU A 178 1.86 16.60 -8.38
N MET A 179 0.95 15.63 -8.45
CA MET A 179 -0.45 15.86 -8.78
C MET A 179 -1.13 16.74 -7.73
N MET A 180 -0.94 16.48 -6.43
CA MET A 180 -1.43 17.36 -5.37
C MET A 180 -0.85 18.77 -5.45
N ALA A 181 0.46 18.89 -5.72
CA ALA A 181 1.11 20.18 -5.86
C ALA A 181 0.56 20.99 -7.04
N ALA A 182 0.28 20.32 -8.16
CA ALA A 182 -0.21 20.94 -9.39
C ALA A 182 -1.63 21.49 -9.28
N CYS A 183 -2.45 20.97 -8.36
CA CYS A 183 -3.84 21.42 -8.19
C CYS A 183 -3.96 22.91 -7.84
N LEU A 184 -2.99 23.50 -7.15
CA LEU A 184 -2.96 24.92 -6.80
C LEU A 184 -1.80 25.68 -7.48
N ALA A 185 -1.20 25.12 -8.53
CA ALA A 185 -0.15 25.80 -9.29
C ALA A 185 -0.76 26.81 -10.29
N ASP A 186 0.04 27.76 -10.75
CA ASP A 186 -0.36 28.73 -11.78
C ASP A 186 -0.18 28.10 -13.18
N GLY A 187 -1.29 27.73 -13.82
CA GLY A 187 -1.32 27.17 -15.18
C GLY A 187 -1.42 25.64 -15.21
N THR A 188 -1.10 25.05 -16.36
CA THR A 188 -1.27 23.62 -16.61
C THR A 188 0.01 22.84 -16.31
N THR A 189 -0.11 21.75 -15.56
CA THR A 189 0.94 20.77 -15.35
C THR A 189 0.64 19.49 -16.11
N VAL A 190 1.64 18.95 -16.80
CA VAL A 190 1.58 17.63 -17.46
C VAL A 190 2.63 16.73 -16.81
N ILE A 191 2.21 15.57 -16.33
CA ILE A 191 3.09 14.52 -15.80
C ILE A 191 3.08 13.36 -16.80
N GLU A 192 4.20 13.16 -17.48
CA GLU A 192 4.44 12.03 -18.39
C GLU A 192 5.15 10.88 -17.66
N ASN A 193 4.87 9.65 -18.11
CA ASN A 193 5.29 8.41 -17.46
C ASN A 193 4.80 8.32 -15.99
N ALA A 194 3.58 8.82 -15.78
CA ALA A 194 2.90 8.79 -14.49
C ALA A 194 2.60 7.36 -14.03
N ALA A 195 2.39 7.20 -12.73
CA ALA A 195 1.87 5.98 -12.12
C ALA A 195 0.39 5.76 -12.48
N LEU A 196 0.02 4.52 -12.82
CA LEU A 196 -1.33 4.13 -13.24
C LEU A 196 -2.09 3.44 -12.11
N GLU A 197 -1.48 3.32 -10.93
CA GLU A 197 -2.04 2.59 -9.80
C GLU A 197 -3.46 3.09 -9.44
N PRO A 198 -4.40 2.19 -9.08
CA PRO A 198 -5.77 2.56 -8.69
C PRO A 198 -5.83 3.59 -7.57
N GLU A 199 -4.82 3.62 -6.72
CA GLU A 199 -4.66 4.60 -5.64
C GLU A 199 -4.42 6.04 -6.18
N VAL A 200 -3.71 6.18 -7.30
CA VAL A 200 -3.49 7.45 -8.00
C VAL A 200 -4.80 7.96 -8.61
N GLU A 201 -5.59 7.05 -9.20
CA GLU A 201 -6.92 7.38 -9.69
C GLU A 201 -7.87 7.81 -8.57
N ASP A 202 -7.82 7.16 -7.41
CA ASP A 202 -8.69 7.48 -6.28
C ASP A 202 -8.34 8.85 -5.68
N LEU A 203 -7.04 9.18 -5.59
CA LEU A 203 -6.60 10.52 -5.25
C LEU A 203 -7.11 11.56 -6.26
N ALA A 204 -6.97 11.32 -7.56
CA ALA A 204 -7.47 12.23 -8.59
C ALA A 204 -9.00 12.44 -8.49
N LYS A 205 -9.76 11.38 -8.20
CA LYS A 205 -11.21 11.45 -7.97
C LYS A 205 -11.52 12.31 -6.74
N CYS A 206 -10.79 12.16 -5.65
CA CYS A 206 -10.93 13.00 -4.46
C CYS A 206 -10.61 14.47 -4.76
N LEU A 207 -9.46 14.75 -5.39
CA LEU A 207 -9.04 16.11 -5.76
C LEU A 207 -10.07 16.79 -6.67
N ASN A 208 -10.63 16.08 -7.67
CA ASN A 208 -11.67 16.63 -8.53
C ASN A 208 -12.98 16.93 -7.78
N LYS A 209 -13.35 16.12 -6.78
CA LYS A 209 -14.48 16.45 -5.89
C LYS A 209 -14.22 17.67 -5.02
N MET A 210 -12.96 17.95 -4.69
CA MET A 210 -12.53 19.18 -4.02
C MET A 210 -12.48 20.38 -4.99
N GLY A 211 -12.74 20.20 -6.29
CA GLY A 211 -12.75 21.27 -7.29
C GLY A 211 -11.48 21.38 -8.15
N ALA A 212 -10.55 20.43 -8.05
CA ALA A 212 -9.39 20.38 -8.95
C ALA A 212 -9.80 20.02 -10.38
N GLN A 213 -8.90 20.24 -11.34
CA GLN A 213 -9.08 19.87 -12.73
C GLN A 213 -8.02 18.85 -13.17
N VAL A 214 -8.11 17.63 -12.65
CA VAL A 214 -7.20 16.51 -12.95
C VAL A 214 -7.81 15.59 -14.01
N LYS A 215 -7.08 15.35 -15.10
CA LYS A 215 -7.47 14.45 -16.20
C LYS A 215 -6.36 13.43 -16.48
N GLY A 216 -6.74 12.24 -16.96
CA GLY A 216 -5.78 11.22 -17.41
C GLY A 216 -5.20 10.31 -16.32
N ALA A 217 -5.62 10.45 -15.06
CA ALA A 217 -5.26 9.48 -14.02
C ALA A 217 -5.74 8.06 -14.41
N GLY A 218 -4.89 7.06 -14.17
CA GLY A 218 -5.05 5.70 -14.72
C GLY A 218 -4.40 5.52 -16.11
N THR A 219 -3.79 6.58 -16.66
CA THR A 219 -2.96 6.52 -17.87
C THR A 219 -1.53 7.01 -17.58
N SER A 220 -0.61 6.83 -18.52
CA SER A 220 0.78 7.30 -18.38
C SER A 220 0.93 8.82 -18.46
N ARG A 221 -0.14 9.55 -18.76
CA ARG A 221 -0.13 11.01 -18.91
C ARG A 221 -1.24 11.65 -18.09
N ILE A 222 -0.87 12.40 -17.06
CA ILE A 222 -1.82 13.13 -16.23
C ILE A 222 -1.68 14.63 -16.54
N GLU A 223 -2.80 15.29 -16.80
CA GLU A 223 -2.88 16.73 -17.04
C GLU A 223 -3.71 17.39 -15.94
N ILE A 224 -3.15 18.43 -15.34
CA ILE A 224 -3.74 19.16 -14.22
C ILE A 224 -3.78 20.65 -14.57
N GLU A 225 -4.96 21.23 -14.67
CA GLU A 225 -5.12 22.69 -14.72
C GLU A 225 -5.23 23.20 -13.28
N GLY A 226 -4.24 24.00 -12.85
CA GLY A 226 -4.22 24.53 -11.49
C GLY A 226 -5.34 25.54 -11.26
N VAL A 227 -5.90 25.52 -10.05
CA VAL A 227 -7.02 26.38 -9.63
C VAL A 227 -6.62 27.28 -8.47
N GLU A 228 -7.40 28.34 -8.26
CA GLU A 228 -7.15 29.30 -7.17
C GLU A 228 -7.26 28.66 -5.80
N LYS A 229 -8.27 27.80 -5.59
CA LYS A 229 -8.56 27.15 -4.31
C LYS A 229 -9.26 25.81 -4.50
N LEU A 230 -9.14 24.95 -3.51
CA LEU A 230 -9.92 23.72 -3.36
C LEU A 230 -10.89 23.82 -2.18
N HIS A 231 -11.91 22.98 -2.21
CA HIS A 231 -13.06 22.97 -1.31
C HIS A 231 -13.18 21.66 -0.53
N GLY A 232 -14.04 21.68 0.48
CA GLY A 232 -14.45 20.49 1.22
C GLY A 232 -15.20 19.50 0.32
N CYS A 233 -15.13 18.21 0.63
CA CYS A 233 -15.86 17.19 -0.11
C CYS A 233 -16.13 15.92 0.71
N ASP A 234 -17.04 15.10 0.20
CA ASP A 234 -17.26 13.72 0.67
C ASP A 234 -16.57 12.72 -0.28
N HIS A 235 -15.71 11.87 0.27
CA HIS A 235 -15.05 10.81 -0.49
C HIS A 235 -15.03 9.48 0.26
N SER A 236 -15.06 8.37 -0.46
CA SER A 236 -14.92 7.04 0.12
C SER A 236 -13.68 6.41 -0.49
N VAL A 237 -12.74 6.01 0.35
CA VAL A 237 -11.49 5.39 -0.09
C VAL A 237 -11.81 4.08 -0.82
N VAL A 238 -11.17 3.86 -1.97
CA VAL A 238 -11.30 2.62 -2.75
C VAL A 238 -10.90 1.38 -1.93
N ALA A 239 -11.46 0.22 -2.26
CA ALA A 239 -11.12 -1.05 -1.63
C ALA A 239 -9.63 -1.42 -1.72
N ASP A 240 -9.08 -2.04 -0.67
CA ASP A 240 -7.69 -2.51 -0.65
C ASP A 240 -7.51 -3.76 -1.52
N ARG A 241 -7.02 -3.53 -2.73
CA ARG A 241 -6.73 -4.59 -3.70
C ARG A 241 -5.69 -5.60 -3.19
N ILE A 242 -4.72 -5.16 -2.38
CA ILE A 242 -3.68 -6.04 -1.83
C ILE A 242 -4.24 -6.90 -0.71
N GLU A 243 -5.12 -6.36 0.12
CA GLU A 243 -5.85 -7.13 1.12
C GLU A 243 -6.74 -8.19 0.47
N ALA A 244 -7.54 -7.80 -0.53
CA ALA A 244 -8.39 -8.73 -1.29
C ALA A 244 -7.55 -9.87 -1.89
N GLY A 245 -6.47 -9.55 -2.61
CA GLY A 245 -5.56 -10.56 -3.16
C GLY A 245 -4.96 -11.47 -2.09
N THR A 246 -4.66 -10.94 -0.90
CA THR A 246 -4.09 -11.71 0.21
C THR A 246 -5.09 -12.76 0.72
N TYR A 247 -6.37 -12.41 0.91
CA TYR A 247 -7.38 -13.35 1.36
C TYR A 247 -7.75 -14.39 0.29
N LEU A 248 -7.79 -13.99 -0.99
CA LEU A 248 -7.98 -14.93 -2.09
C LEU A 248 -6.85 -15.98 -2.12
N ILE A 249 -5.59 -15.54 -1.99
CA ILE A 249 -4.45 -16.47 -1.91
C ILE A 249 -4.52 -17.33 -0.64
N ALA A 250 -4.95 -16.78 0.50
CA ALA A 250 -5.11 -17.57 1.73
C ALA A 250 -6.14 -18.69 1.56
N GLY A 251 -7.28 -18.41 0.91
CA GLY A 251 -8.28 -19.43 0.56
C GLY A 251 -7.71 -20.51 -0.34
N ILE A 252 -6.95 -20.12 -1.37
CA ILE A 252 -6.33 -21.06 -2.30
C ILE A 252 -5.25 -21.92 -1.61
N ALA A 253 -4.35 -21.30 -0.85
CA ALA A 253 -3.23 -21.98 -0.19
C ALA A 253 -3.70 -23.00 0.86
N THR A 254 -4.87 -22.78 1.46
CA THR A 254 -5.48 -23.70 2.43
C THR A 254 -6.44 -24.70 1.80
N GLY A 255 -6.62 -24.68 0.46
CA GLY A 255 -7.51 -25.59 -0.27
C GLY A 255 -9.00 -25.32 -0.06
N GLY A 256 -9.36 -24.10 0.35
CA GLY A 256 -10.71 -23.70 0.73
C GLY A 256 -11.46 -22.90 -0.33
N ILE A 257 -12.47 -22.16 0.13
CA ILE A 257 -13.28 -21.24 -0.68
C ILE A 257 -13.46 -19.92 0.09
N VAL A 258 -13.02 -18.81 -0.51
CA VAL A 258 -13.10 -17.50 0.12
C VAL A 258 -13.74 -16.50 -0.83
N THR A 259 -14.77 -15.81 -0.36
CA THR A 259 -15.38 -14.67 -1.05
C THR A 259 -14.96 -13.37 -0.39
N CYS A 260 -14.34 -12.49 -1.16
CA CYS A 260 -14.01 -11.13 -0.75
C CYS A 260 -15.10 -10.17 -1.24
N HIS A 261 -15.75 -9.46 -0.33
CA HIS A 261 -16.71 -8.39 -0.62
C HIS A 261 -16.05 -7.02 -0.53
N ASN A 262 -16.74 -5.99 -1.05
CA ASN A 262 -16.23 -4.63 -1.13
C ASN A 262 -14.87 -4.57 -1.84
N THR A 263 -14.79 -5.12 -3.06
CA THR A 263 -13.58 -5.14 -3.88
C THR A 263 -13.76 -4.32 -5.16
N LEU A 264 -12.65 -4.04 -5.84
CA LEU A 264 -12.64 -3.48 -7.19
C LEU A 264 -11.95 -4.47 -8.14
N PRO A 265 -12.66 -5.44 -8.75
CA PRO A 265 -12.04 -6.52 -9.53
C PRO A 265 -11.10 -6.03 -10.64
N SER A 266 -11.45 -4.93 -11.31
CA SER A 266 -10.61 -4.32 -12.37
C SER A 266 -9.22 -3.89 -11.87
N SER A 267 -9.07 -3.57 -10.59
CA SER A 267 -7.79 -3.20 -9.97
C SER A 267 -6.85 -4.40 -9.74
N LEU A 268 -7.37 -5.63 -9.89
CA LEU A 268 -6.70 -6.89 -9.57
C LEU A 268 -6.54 -7.83 -10.75
N GLU A 269 -6.86 -7.43 -11.98
CA GLU A 269 -6.97 -8.38 -13.10
C GLU A 269 -5.70 -9.20 -13.31
N SER A 270 -4.51 -8.59 -13.21
CA SER A 270 -3.23 -9.30 -13.31
C SER A 270 -3.03 -10.36 -12.22
N VAL A 271 -3.52 -10.10 -11.00
CA VAL A 271 -3.52 -11.06 -9.90
C VAL A 271 -4.54 -12.16 -10.17
N LEU A 272 -5.79 -11.81 -10.51
CA LEU A 272 -6.85 -12.78 -10.77
C LEU A 272 -6.49 -13.74 -11.91
N GLN A 273 -5.85 -13.23 -12.97
CA GLN A 273 -5.32 -14.05 -14.05
C GLN A 273 -4.31 -15.08 -13.53
N LYS A 274 -3.36 -14.67 -12.68
CA LYS A 274 -2.39 -15.59 -12.07
C LYS A 274 -3.04 -16.60 -11.13
N LEU A 275 -4.10 -16.25 -10.41
CA LEU A 275 -4.83 -17.21 -9.60
C LEU A 275 -5.59 -18.25 -10.46
N ARG A 276 -6.15 -17.83 -11.60
CA ARG A 276 -6.75 -18.75 -12.58
C ARG A 276 -5.69 -19.68 -13.19
N GLU A 277 -4.51 -19.16 -13.55
CA GLU A 277 -3.36 -19.96 -14.02
C GLU A 277 -2.90 -20.98 -12.96
N ALA A 278 -2.96 -20.59 -11.67
CA ALA A 278 -2.71 -21.47 -10.53
C ALA A 278 -3.82 -22.51 -10.28
N ASN A 279 -4.80 -22.60 -11.17
CA ASN A 279 -5.91 -23.56 -11.21
C ASN A 279 -7.07 -23.27 -10.24
N ALA A 280 -7.10 -22.10 -9.59
CA ALA A 280 -8.24 -21.67 -8.79
C ALA A 280 -9.44 -21.32 -9.67
N LEU A 281 -10.66 -21.67 -9.23
CA LEU A 281 -11.88 -21.17 -9.84
C LEU A 281 -12.16 -19.77 -9.30
N ILE A 282 -11.98 -18.76 -10.15
CA ILE A 282 -12.23 -17.36 -9.80
C ILE A 282 -13.56 -16.91 -10.41
N THR A 283 -14.51 -16.51 -9.58
CA THR A 283 -15.78 -15.90 -10.01
C THR A 283 -15.86 -14.46 -9.53
N VAL A 284 -16.38 -13.57 -10.38
CA VAL A 284 -16.60 -12.16 -10.07
C VAL A 284 -18.09 -11.89 -10.19
N ASP A 285 -18.67 -11.35 -9.12
CA ASP A 285 -20.07 -10.90 -9.09
C ASP A 285 -20.14 -9.49 -8.50
N GLY A 286 -20.36 -8.50 -9.36
CA GLY A 286 -20.29 -7.09 -9.01
C GLY A 286 -18.94 -6.72 -8.37
N THR A 287 -18.98 -6.31 -7.11
CA THR A 287 -17.81 -5.95 -6.30
C THR A 287 -17.29 -7.11 -5.45
N SER A 288 -17.76 -8.34 -5.68
CA SER A 288 -17.35 -9.53 -4.94
C SER A 288 -16.48 -10.43 -5.81
N ILE A 289 -15.43 -11.01 -5.22
CA ILE A 289 -14.54 -11.96 -5.88
C ILE A 289 -14.48 -13.21 -5.03
N THR A 290 -14.76 -14.37 -5.62
CA THR A 290 -14.62 -15.67 -4.95
C THR A 290 -13.47 -16.45 -5.56
N ALA A 291 -12.63 -17.02 -4.72
CA ALA A 291 -11.65 -18.03 -5.09
C ALA A 291 -12.05 -19.39 -4.48
N ASP A 292 -12.34 -20.37 -5.34
CA ASP A 292 -12.65 -21.75 -4.95
C ASP A 292 -11.52 -22.69 -5.37
N MET A 293 -10.87 -23.31 -4.40
CA MET A 293 -9.79 -24.28 -4.59
C MET A 293 -10.18 -25.71 -4.19
N ARG A 294 -11.44 -25.95 -3.83
CA ARG A 294 -11.92 -27.27 -3.43
C ARG A 294 -11.79 -28.24 -4.59
N ASN A 295 -11.32 -29.45 -4.30
CA ASN A 295 -11.11 -30.53 -5.28
C ASN A 295 -10.15 -30.14 -6.42
N ARG A 296 -9.25 -29.18 -6.21
CA ARG A 296 -8.27 -28.70 -7.19
C ARG A 296 -6.86 -28.83 -6.60
N GLN A 297 -5.86 -28.89 -7.48
CA GLN A 297 -4.44 -28.84 -7.10
C GLN A 297 -3.82 -27.54 -7.58
N ILE A 298 -2.98 -26.95 -6.73
CA ILE A 298 -2.27 -25.70 -7.03
C ILE A 298 -1.26 -25.97 -8.16
N LYS A 299 -1.35 -25.21 -9.25
CA LYS A 299 -0.38 -25.27 -10.35
C LYS A 299 0.70 -24.20 -10.19
N PRO A 300 1.94 -24.48 -10.61
CA PRO A 300 3.04 -23.52 -10.56
C PRO A 300 2.76 -22.35 -11.52
N VAL A 301 2.99 -21.11 -11.06
CA VAL A 301 2.80 -19.91 -11.88
C VAL A 301 4.05 -19.04 -11.92
N ASN A 302 4.44 -18.63 -13.12
CA ASN A 302 5.54 -17.69 -13.31
C ASN A 302 5.03 -16.25 -13.17
N VAL A 303 5.73 -15.46 -12.36
CA VAL A 303 5.38 -14.07 -12.08
C VAL A 303 6.61 -13.18 -12.28
N VAL A 304 6.38 -12.04 -12.94
CA VAL A 304 7.33 -10.92 -13.00
C VAL A 304 6.57 -9.71 -12.49
N THR A 305 7.07 -9.07 -11.44
CA THR A 305 6.45 -7.84 -10.94
C THR A 305 6.68 -6.70 -11.93
N ALA A 306 5.73 -5.76 -11.99
CA ALA A 306 5.83 -4.57 -12.84
C ALA A 306 4.90 -3.47 -12.27
N PRO A 307 5.08 -2.19 -12.68
CA PRO A 307 4.10 -1.13 -12.37
C PRO A 307 2.71 -1.50 -12.88
N HIS A 308 1.65 -0.93 -12.28
CA HIS A 308 0.28 -1.17 -12.74
C HIS A 308 0.12 -0.83 -14.23
N PRO A 309 -0.59 -1.64 -15.05
CA PRO A 309 -1.46 -2.78 -14.70
C PRO A 309 -0.76 -4.14 -14.57
N GLY A 310 0.58 -4.19 -14.51
CA GLY A 310 1.35 -5.41 -14.29
C GLY A 310 1.09 -6.09 -12.94
N PHE A 311 1.76 -7.21 -12.69
CA PHE A 311 1.61 -7.92 -11.41
C PHE A 311 2.24 -7.09 -10.27
N PRO A 312 1.48 -6.76 -9.21
CA PRO A 312 1.97 -5.84 -8.19
C PRO A 312 3.01 -6.50 -7.29
N THR A 313 4.14 -5.82 -7.06
CA THR A 313 5.17 -6.24 -6.10
C THR A 313 4.62 -6.47 -4.68
N ASP A 314 3.53 -5.80 -4.32
CA ASP A 314 2.85 -5.98 -3.02
C ASP A 314 2.14 -7.34 -2.86
N MET A 315 1.95 -8.09 -3.95
CA MET A 315 1.43 -9.47 -3.95
C MET A 315 2.51 -10.54 -4.16
N GLN A 316 3.76 -10.12 -4.33
CA GLN A 316 4.90 -10.99 -4.66
C GLN A 316 5.18 -12.02 -3.56
N ALA A 317 5.11 -11.63 -2.29
CA ALA A 317 5.43 -12.53 -1.19
C ALA A 317 4.34 -13.60 -1.01
N GLN A 318 3.08 -13.18 -1.16
CA GLN A 318 1.90 -14.04 -1.04
C GLN A 318 1.86 -15.07 -2.17
N ILE A 319 2.10 -14.67 -3.42
CA ILE A 319 2.12 -15.63 -4.54
C ILE A 319 3.30 -16.60 -4.45
N THR A 320 4.40 -16.19 -3.81
CA THR A 320 5.54 -17.09 -3.56
C THR A 320 5.15 -18.24 -2.61
N VAL A 321 4.31 -17.98 -1.62
CA VAL A 321 3.76 -19.05 -0.75
C VAL A 321 2.90 -20.03 -1.56
N LEU A 322 2.08 -19.51 -2.48
CA LEU A 322 1.28 -20.37 -3.35
C LEU A 322 2.17 -21.27 -4.22
N ASN A 323 3.23 -20.71 -4.80
CA ASN A 323 4.21 -21.46 -5.59
C ASN A 323 5.00 -22.48 -4.75
N ALA A 324 5.27 -22.19 -3.47
CA ALA A 324 5.90 -23.14 -2.55
C ALA A 324 5.01 -24.38 -2.28
N LEU A 325 3.70 -24.28 -2.49
CA LEU A 325 2.73 -25.37 -2.32
C LEU A 325 2.28 -25.98 -3.66
N ALA A 326 2.79 -25.49 -4.78
CA ALA A 326 2.36 -25.90 -6.11
C ALA A 326 2.92 -27.27 -6.53
N SER A 327 2.24 -27.95 -7.44
CA SER A 327 2.77 -29.19 -8.05
C SER A 327 3.67 -28.87 -9.25
N GLY A 328 4.94 -28.54 -8.99
CA GLY A 328 5.95 -28.34 -10.02
C GLY A 328 6.97 -27.24 -9.68
N VAL A 329 7.63 -26.72 -10.71
CA VAL A 329 8.63 -25.66 -10.59
C VAL A 329 8.08 -24.37 -11.21
N SER A 330 8.30 -23.25 -10.54
CA SER A 330 7.93 -21.90 -10.99
C SER A 330 9.00 -20.88 -10.65
N SER A 331 8.84 -19.65 -11.12
CA SER A 331 9.71 -18.53 -10.77
C SER A 331 8.94 -17.27 -10.44
N VAL A 332 9.45 -16.50 -9.46
CA VAL A 332 8.96 -15.17 -9.11
C VAL A 332 10.09 -14.17 -9.26
N THR A 333 9.97 -13.24 -10.20
CA THR A 333 10.98 -12.21 -10.50
C THR A 333 10.50 -10.84 -10.03
N GLU A 334 11.33 -10.16 -9.24
CA GLU A 334 11.06 -8.82 -8.70
C GLU A 334 11.82 -7.76 -9.50
N THR A 335 11.09 -6.80 -10.08
CA THR A 335 11.66 -5.71 -10.90
C THR A 335 11.49 -4.33 -10.27
N ILE A 336 10.73 -4.22 -9.18
CA ILE A 336 10.41 -2.95 -8.50
C ILE A 336 11.34 -2.70 -7.32
N PHE A 337 11.62 -3.74 -6.51
CA PHE A 337 12.40 -3.62 -5.28
C PHE A 337 13.53 -4.65 -5.20
N GLU A 338 14.77 -4.17 -5.22
CA GLU A 338 15.98 -5.00 -5.31
C GLU A 338 16.11 -6.08 -4.22
N ASN A 339 15.63 -5.82 -3.00
CA ASN A 339 15.86 -6.68 -1.83
C ASN A 339 14.56 -7.23 -1.22
N ARG A 340 13.49 -7.40 -2.01
CA ARG A 340 12.18 -7.84 -1.49
C ARG A 340 12.00 -9.37 -1.43
N PHE A 341 13.01 -10.09 -0.95
CA PHE A 341 13.00 -11.55 -0.76
C PHE A 341 13.32 -12.00 0.67
N MET A 342 13.23 -11.11 1.66
CA MET A 342 13.57 -11.44 3.06
C MET A 342 12.70 -12.57 3.66
N HIS A 343 11.46 -12.73 3.19
CA HIS A 343 10.55 -13.79 3.61
C HIS A 343 10.97 -15.20 3.14
N ILE A 344 11.85 -15.29 2.13
CA ILE A 344 12.27 -16.59 1.56
C ILE A 344 13.01 -17.45 2.59
N ALA A 345 13.90 -16.86 3.38
CA ALA A 345 14.62 -17.59 4.43
C ALA A 345 13.65 -18.16 5.49
N GLU A 346 12.60 -17.41 5.82
CA GLU A 346 11.55 -17.83 6.76
C GLU A 346 10.68 -18.94 6.17
N LEU A 347 10.34 -18.89 4.89
CA LEU A 347 9.63 -19.99 4.21
C LEU A 347 10.50 -21.26 4.12
N ILE A 348 11.80 -21.14 3.89
CA ILE A 348 12.74 -22.27 3.93
C ILE A 348 12.79 -22.90 5.33
N ARG A 349 12.73 -22.10 6.40
CA ARG A 349 12.60 -22.62 7.79
C ARG A 349 11.32 -23.43 7.98
N MET A 350 10.26 -23.10 7.25
CA MET A 350 9.00 -23.86 7.21
C MET A 350 9.03 -25.06 6.24
N GLY A 351 10.19 -25.36 5.63
CA GLY A 351 10.38 -26.51 4.75
C GLY A 351 10.10 -26.25 3.27
N ALA A 352 9.93 -25.00 2.84
CA ALA A 352 9.84 -24.65 1.43
C ALA A 352 11.18 -24.90 0.70
N LYS A 353 11.13 -25.26 -0.58
CA LYS A 353 12.31 -25.39 -1.46
C LYS A 353 12.39 -24.20 -2.40
N LEU A 354 13.06 -23.15 -1.96
CA LEU A 354 13.18 -21.88 -2.67
C LEU A 354 14.65 -21.54 -2.88
N GLU A 355 15.02 -21.06 -4.06
CA GLU A 355 16.40 -20.64 -4.39
C GLU A 355 16.38 -19.23 -4.98
N ILE A 356 17.14 -18.31 -4.41
CA ILE A 356 17.29 -16.94 -4.93
C ILE A 356 18.43 -16.91 -5.96
N LYS A 357 18.14 -16.42 -7.17
CA LYS A 357 19.09 -16.14 -8.25
C LYS A 357 18.92 -14.70 -8.73
N GLY A 358 19.79 -13.81 -8.27
CA GLY A 358 19.67 -12.38 -8.55
C GLY A 358 18.34 -11.83 -8.01
N ASN A 359 17.50 -11.32 -8.91
CA ASN A 359 16.17 -10.81 -8.59
C ASN A 359 15.04 -11.82 -8.85
N THR A 360 15.36 -13.11 -9.04
CA THR A 360 14.39 -14.18 -9.26
C THR A 360 14.48 -15.22 -8.16
N VAL A 361 13.33 -15.66 -7.64
CA VAL A 361 13.21 -16.87 -6.81
C VAL A 361 12.73 -18.01 -7.68
N ILE A 362 13.46 -19.13 -7.66
CA ILE A 362 13.01 -20.40 -8.20
C ILE A 362 12.29 -21.16 -7.09
N CYS A 363 11.04 -21.55 -7.36
CA CYS A 363 10.20 -22.25 -6.40
C CYS A 363 9.99 -23.69 -6.86
N GLU A 364 10.57 -24.65 -6.14
CA GLU A 364 10.20 -26.06 -6.26
C GLU A 364 9.11 -26.34 -5.22
N GLY A 365 7.89 -26.62 -5.67
CA GLY A 365 6.79 -26.79 -4.75
C GLY A 365 6.90 -28.07 -3.91
N VAL A 366 6.41 -27.98 -2.67
CA VAL A 366 6.39 -29.07 -1.70
C VAL A 366 4.95 -29.46 -1.38
N SER A 367 4.73 -30.71 -0.97
CA SER A 367 3.38 -31.19 -0.63
C SER A 367 2.78 -30.52 0.61
N ARG A 368 3.62 -29.99 1.49
CA ARG A 368 3.23 -29.33 2.74
C ARG A 368 4.35 -28.47 3.29
N LEU A 369 3.98 -27.39 3.97
CA LEU A 369 4.86 -26.65 4.87
C LEU A 369 4.74 -27.21 6.29
N LYS A 370 5.70 -26.89 7.15
CA LYS A 370 5.73 -27.25 8.57
C LYS A 370 5.73 -26.00 9.43
N GLY A 371 4.96 -26.03 10.50
CA GLY A 371 4.92 -24.96 11.48
C GLY A 371 6.30 -24.73 12.11
N ALA A 372 6.67 -23.46 12.22
CA ALA A 372 7.93 -23.04 12.81
C ALA A 372 7.78 -21.65 13.45
N GLN A 373 8.77 -21.25 14.26
CA GLN A 373 8.91 -19.87 14.67
C GLN A 373 9.62 -19.09 13.56
N VAL A 374 8.96 -18.03 13.08
CA VAL A 374 9.39 -17.19 11.98
C VAL A 374 9.28 -15.71 12.32
N MET A 375 10.00 -14.87 11.59
CA MET A 375 10.11 -13.45 11.89
C MET A 375 9.71 -12.56 10.72
N SER A 376 8.78 -11.64 10.97
CA SER A 376 8.36 -10.66 9.98
C SER A 376 9.47 -9.63 9.69
N SER A 377 9.76 -9.39 8.41
CA SER A 377 10.74 -8.39 7.93
C SER A 377 10.11 -7.10 7.39
N ASP A 378 8.92 -7.21 6.83
CA ASP A 378 8.15 -6.09 6.28
C ASP A 378 6.66 -6.42 6.25
N LEU A 379 5.84 -5.43 5.90
CA LEU A 379 4.39 -5.52 5.90
C LEU A 379 3.84 -6.70 5.08
N ARG A 380 4.28 -6.88 3.83
CA ARG A 380 3.70 -7.91 2.94
C ARG A 380 4.36 -9.28 3.14
N ALA A 381 5.64 -9.31 3.53
CA ALA A 381 6.27 -10.52 4.05
C ALA A 381 5.50 -11.08 5.26
N SER A 382 5.06 -10.22 6.19
CA SER A 382 4.28 -10.64 7.36
C SER A 382 3.02 -11.41 6.94
N ALA A 383 2.26 -10.89 5.97
CA ALA A 383 1.07 -11.54 5.44
C ALA A 383 1.37 -12.89 4.76
N SER A 384 2.47 -12.97 4.01
CA SER A 384 2.89 -14.24 3.42
C SER A 384 3.20 -15.31 4.49
N LEU A 385 3.82 -14.94 5.61
CA LEU A 385 4.09 -15.88 6.71
C LEU A 385 2.82 -16.32 7.45
N VAL A 386 1.81 -15.45 7.52
CA VAL A 386 0.48 -15.85 8.02
C VAL A 386 -0.17 -16.87 7.09
N ILE A 387 -0.16 -16.64 5.78
CA ILE A 387 -0.69 -17.59 4.79
C ILE A 387 0.05 -18.92 4.88
N ALA A 388 1.38 -18.88 4.93
CA ALA A 388 2.22 -20.07 5.07
C ALA A 388 1.89 -20.83 6.36
N GLY A 389 1.67 -20.12 7.48
CA GLY A 389 1.30 -20.72 8.75
C GLY A 389 -0.07 -21.39 8.73
N LEU A 390 -1.05 -20.81 8.03
CA LEU A 390 -2.39 -21.38 7.86
C LEU A 390 -2.36 -22.66 7.01
N ALA A 391 -1.50 -22.69 5.99
CA ALA A 391 -1.34 -23.84 5.09
C ALA A 391 -0.34 -24.91 5.61
N ALA A 392 0.36 -24.66 6.72
CA ALA A 392 1.37 -25.57 7.26
C ALA A 392 0.77 -26.65 8.17
N GLU A 393 1.50 -27.76 8.35
CA GLU A 393 1.22 -28.73 9.41
C GLU A 393 1.79 -28.25 10.75
N GLY A 394 0.95 -28.22 11.78
CA GLY A 394 1.34 -27.86 13.15
C GLY A 394 1.19 -26.38 13.45
N THR A 395 2.01 -25.87 14.37
CA THR A 395 1.90 -24.50 14.90
C THR A 395 3.01 -23.60 14.37
N THR A 396 2.64 -22.44 13.86
CA THR A 396 3.55 -21.38 13.44
C THR A 396 3.48 -20.21 14.42
N ILE A 397 4.63 -19.68 14.84
CA ILE A 397 4.72 -18.45 15.64
C ILE A 397 5.34 -17.36 14.78
N VAL A 398 4.60 -16.30 14.48
CA VAL A 398 5.08 -15.15 13.71
C VAL A 398 5.42 -14.01 14.66
N ASP A 399 6.72 -13.71 14.76
CA ASP A 399 7.24 -12.58 15.53
C ASP A 399 7.16 -11.26 14.74
N ARG A 400 7.28 -10.14 15.47
CA ARG A 400 7.35 -8.76 14.92
C ARG A 400 6.10 -8.33 14.13
N ILE A 401 4.92 -8.69 14.62
CA ILE A 401 3.65 -8.41 13.92
C ILE A 401 3.29 -6.92 13.85
N TYR A 402 4.05 -6.03 14.50
CA TYR A 402 3.94 -4.58 14.29
C TYR A 402 4.15 -4.18 12.82
N HIS A 403 4.87 -4.99 12.02
CA HIS A 403 4.94 -4.79 10.57
C HIS A 403 3.59 -5.02 9.89
N MET A 404 2.82 -6.02 10.35
CA MET A 404 1.48 -6.35 9.84
C MET A 404 0.47 -5.25 10.16
N ASP A 405 0.49 -4.75 11.40
CA ASP A 405 -0.46 -3.74 11.91
C ASP A 405 -0.38 -2.39 11.15
N ARG A 406 0.63 -2.24 10.29
CA ARG A 406 0.77 -1.09 9.39
C ARG A 406 -0.03 -1.19 8.09
N GLY A 407 -0.59 -2.36 7.76
CA GLY A 407 -1.25 -2.53 6.46
C GLY A 407 -2.20 -3.70 6.31
N TYR A 408 -2.59 -4.36 7.40
CA TYR A 408 -3.74 -5.26 7.46
C TYR A 408 -4.54 -4.98 8.72
N GLU A 409 -5.83 -4.73 8.53
CA GLU A 409 -6.73 -4.35 9.61
C GLU A 409 -7.28 -5.61 10.27
N HIS A 410 -6.93 -5.82 11.54
CA HIS A 410 -7.43 -6.93 12.37
C HIS A 410 -7.40 -8.29 11.64
N ILE A 411 -6.28 -8.63 11.01
CA ILE A 411 -6.13 -9.86 10.22
C ILE A 411 -6.56 -11.10 11.00
N GLU A 412 -6.28 -11.16 12.32
CA GLU A 412 -6.67 -12.27 13.16
C GLU A 412 -8.19 -12.41 13.36
N LYS A 413 -8.96 -11.31 13.29
CA LYS A 413 -10.42 -11.36 13.34
C LYS A 413 -10.99 -11.88 12.02
N LYS A 414 -10.53 -11.32 10.89
CA LYS A 414 -10.97 -11.71 9.55
C LYS A 414 -10.63 -13.18 9.24
N VAL A 415 -9.42 -13.63 9.56
CA VAL A 415 -9.02 -15.04 9.38
C VAL A 415 -9.86 -15.99 10.26
N ARG A 416 -10.14 -15.64 11.51
CA ARG A 416 -11.05 -16.44 12.36
C ARG A 416 -12.47 -16.49 11.81
N GLY A 417 -12.94 -15.39 11.22
CA GLY A 417 -14.23 -15.34 10.52
C GLY A 417 -14.32 -16.31 9.33
N LEU A 418 -13.18 -16.61 8.69
CA LEU A 418 -13.05 -17.61 7.63
C LEU A 418 -12.76 -19.03 8.15
N GLY A 419 -12.85 -19.27 9.47
CA GLY A 419 -12.59 -20.59 10.08
C GLY A 419 -11.12 -20.92 10.37
N GLY A 420 -10.19 -19.98 10.10
CA GLY A 420 -8.77 -20.15 10.41
C GLY A 420 -8.45 -20.02 11.89
N GLU A 421 -7.43 -20.74 12.36
CA GLU A 421 -7.00 -20.72 13.77
C GLU A 421 -5.76 -19.84 13.95
N ILE A 422 -6.00 -18.61 14.41
CA ILE A 422 -4.98 -17.60 14.67
C ILE A 422 -5.28 -16.84 15.97
N GLU A 423 -4.25 -16.61 16.77
CA GLU A 423 -4.32 -15.90 18.05
C GLU A 423 -3.18 -14.89 18.17
N ARG A 424 -3.49 -13.68 18.66
CA ARG A 424 -2.46 -12.69 19.04
C ARG A 424 -2.02 -12.96 20.49
N ILE A 425 -0.72 -13.20 20.70
CA ILE A 425 -0.10 -13.52 21.99
C ILE A 425 1.02 -12.53 22.36
N TYR A 426 1.42 -12.47 23.63
CA TYR A 426 2.33 -11.45 24.19
C TYR A 426 3.42 -12.01 25.12
#